data_AF-A0A1B6KSQ9-F1
#
_entry.id   AF-A0A1B6KSQ9-F1
#
_cell.length_a   1.000
_cell.length_b   1.000
_cell.length_c   1.000
_cell.angle_alpha   90.00
_cell.angle_beta   90.00
_cell.angle_gamma   90.00
#
_symmetry.space_group_name_H-M   'P 1'
#
loop_
_entity.id
_entity.type
_entity.pdbx_description
1 polymer ?
#
loop_
_entity_poly.entity_id
_entity_poly.type
_entity_poly.pdbx_seq_one_letter_code
_entity_poly.pdbx_strand_id
1 'polypeptide(L)'
;MKMLLSCMKVLMRQKTFDDQEEYGIRLKRVLGLLDLTMLGIGSTLGLGAYVLPGAVAKSDAGPAVVISFVVAAIASAFAAMCYAEFAARVPKAGSAYIYSYVTVGELAAFIIGWNL
;
A
#
# COMPACT_ATOMS: atom_id res chain seq x y z
N MET A 1 26.91 -26.04 4.33
CA MET A 1 27.05 -24.66 3.82
C MET A 1 26.22 -24.36 2.57
N LYS A 2 26.23 -25.22 1.52
CA LYS A 2 25.44 -25.02 0.29
C LYS A 2 23.91 -24.99 0.48
N MET A 3 23.39 -25.74 1.46
CA MET A 3 21.96 -25.79 1.79
C MET A 3 21.43 -24.49 2.41
N LEU A 4 22.26 -23.79 3.21
CA LEU A 4 21.92 -22.49 3.81
C LEU A 4 21.87 -21.40 2.73
N LEU A 5 22.85 -21.39 1.82
CA LEU A 5 22.84 -20.50 0.66
C LEU A 5 21.66 -20.78 -0.28
N SER A 6 21.26 -22.05 -0.43
CA SER A 6 20.10 -22.42 -1.26
C SER A 6 18.78 -21.93 -0.64
N CYS A 7 18.61 -22.06 0.68
CA CYS A 7 17.44 -21.55 1.39
C CYS A 7 17.37 -20.02 1.30
N MET A 8 18.50 -19.34 1.50
CA MET A 8 18.62 -17.89 1.40
C MET A 8 18.37 -17.37 -0.03
N LYS A 9 18.73 -18.16 -1.05
CA LYS A 9 18.47 -17.85 -2.47
C LYS A 9 17.02 -18.13 -2.88
N VAL A 10 16.33 -19.05 -2.20
CA VAL A 10 14.89 -19.28 -2.36
C VAL A 10 14.09 -18.15 -1.71
N LEU A 11 14.48 -17.71 -0.50
CA LEU A 11 13.81 -16.60 0.22
C LEU A 11 13.99 -15.22 -0.42
N MET A 12 15.04 -15.02 -1.22
CA MET A 12 15.28 -13.80 -2.01
C MET A 12 14.88 -13.94 -3.49
N ARG A 13 14.21 -15.05 -3.86
CA ARG A 13 13.82 -15.25 -5.25
C ARG A 13 12.67 -14.29 -5.59
N GLN A 14 12.96 -13.30 -6.42
CA GLN A 14 11.92 -12.59 -7.16
C GLN A 14 11.35 -13.57 -8.18
N LYS A 15 10.18 -14.16 -7.95
CA LYS A 15 9.48 -14.77 -9.07
C LYS A 15 9.03 -13.65 -9.99
N THR A 16 9.51 -13.67 -11.23
CA THR A 16 8.80 -13.03 -12.32
C THR A 16 7.39 -13.59 -12.28
N PHE A 17 6.39 -12.73 -12.10
CA PHE A 17 5.01 -13.10 -12.35
C PHE A 17 4.91 -13.39 -13.85
N ASP A 18 5.22 -14.63 -14.21
CA ASP A 18 4.82 -15.24 -15.46
C ASP A 18 3.31 -15.07 -15.55
N ASP A 19 2.80 -14.70 -16.71
CA ASP A 19 1.40 -14.34 -16.97
C ASP A 19 0.46 -15.58 -16.90
N GLN A 20 0.69 -16.48 -15.95
CA GLN A 20 0.10 -17.81 -15.89
C GLN A 20 -0.46 -18.06 -14.49
N GLU A 21 -1.62 -17.45 -14.22
CA GLU A 21 -2.73 -18.05 -13.46
C GLU A 21 -3.99 -17.15 -13.53
N GLU A 22 -4.30 -16.58 -14.71
CA GLU A 22 -5.65 -16.07 -14.99
C GLU A 22 -6.55 -17.25 -15.40
N TYR A 23 -6.74 -18.22 -14.50
CA TYR A 23 -7.82 -19.22 -14.57
C TYR A 23 -9.13 -18.66 -13.97
N GLY A 24 -9.27 -17.33 -13.94
CA GLY A 24 -10.38 -16.60 -13.35
C GLY A 24 -10.96 -15.59 -14.33
N ILE A 25 -12.29 -15.50 -14.36
CA ILE A 25 -13.12 -14.61 -15.18
C ILE A 25 -12.46 -13.24 -15.41
N ARG A 26 -12.14 -12.92 -16.67
CA ARG A 26 -11.58 -11.63 -17.09
C ARG A 26 -12.61 -10.52 -16.85
N LEU A 27 -12.42 -9.73 -15.79
CA LEU A 27 -13.32 -8.64 -15.45
C LEU A 27 -13.28 -7.53 -16.51
N LYS A 28 -14.45 -6.99 -16.86
CA LYS A 28 -14.55 -5.82 -17.74
C LYS A 28 -14.02 -4.59 -16.99
N ARG A 29 -13.01 -3.91 -17.56
CA ARG A 29 -12.53 -2.63 -17.03
C ARG A 29 -13.59 -1.55 -17.29
N VAL A 30 -14.36 -1.23 -16.26
CA VAL A 30 -15.42 -0.21 -16.31
C VAL A 30 -15.15 0.99 -15.41
N LEU A 31 -14.20 0.88 -14.46
CA LEU A 31 -13.83 1.98 -13.57
C LEU A 31 -13.04 3.05 -14.33
N GLY A 32 -13.61 4.25 -14.40
CA GLY A 32 -12.93 5.46 -14.88
C GLY A 32 -12.12 6.15 -13.80
N LEU A 33 -11.46 7.26 -14.17
CA LEU A 33 -10.64 8.06 -13.26
C LEU A 33 -11.43 8.53 -12.03
N LEU A 34 -12.66 9.03 -12.26
CA LEU A 34 -13.52 9.52 -11.19
C LEU A 34 -13.93 8.40 -10.23
N ASP A 35 -14.32 7.23 -10.76
CA ASP A 35 -14.70 6.08 -9.94
C ASP A 35 -13.53 5.61 -9.06
N LEU A 36 -12.31 5.56 -9.63
CA LEU A 36 -11.09 5.23 -8.90
C LEU A 36 -10.76 6.26 -7.81
N THR A 37 -10.91 7.56 -8.09
CA THR A 37 -10.69 8.60 -7.08
C THR A 37 -11.71 8.53 -5.95
N MET A 38 -12.98 8.30 -6.26
CA MET A 38 -14.05 8.17 -5.26
C MET A 38 -13.87 6.91 -4.42
N LEU A 39 -13.42 5.81 -5.03
CA LEU A 39 -13.06 4.59 -4.32
C LEU A 39 -11.91 4.84 -3.33
N GLY A 40 -10.90 5.61 -3.71
CA GLY A 40 -9.79 5.99 -2.82
C GLY A 40 -10.22 6.90 -1.66
N ILE A 41 -11.09 7.88 -1.93
CA ILE A 41 -11.64 8.75 -0.88
C ILE A 41 -12.47 7.93 0.10
N GLY A 42 -13.36 7.08 -0.41
CA GLY A 42 -14.22 6.22 0.39
C GLY A 42 -13.45 5.21 1.25
N SER A 43 -12.34 4.66 0.72
CA SER A 43 -11.50 3.72 1.47
C SER A 43 -10.65 4.39 2.55
N THR A 44 -10.32 5.68 2.39
CA THR A 44 -9.50 6.44 3.35
C THR A 44 -10.33 7.03 4.50
N LEU A 45 -11.59 7.40 4.23
CA LEU A 45 -12.51 7.96 5.23
C LEU A 45 -13.08 6.85 6.14
N GLY A 46 -12.29 6.41 7.11
CA GLY A 46 -12.68 5.42 8.13
C GLY A 46 -12.85 6.00 9.54
N LEU A 47 -12.88 5.11 10.54
CA LEU A 47 -12.90 5.47 11.97
C LEU A 47 -11.84 6.51 12.36
N GLY A 48 -10.67 6.45 11.70
CA GLY A 48 -9.56 7.37 11.94
C GLY A 48 -9.91 8.84 11.71
N ALA A 49 -10.68 9.15 10.66
CA ALA A 49 -11.04 10.54 10.33
C ALA A 49 -12.11 11.11 11.29
N TYR A 50 -12.98 10.27 11.84
CA TYR A 50 -14.11 10.70 12.67
C TYR A 50 -13.80 10.70 14.18
N VAL A 51 -12.98 9.75 14.65
CA VAL A 51 -12.77 9.53 16.10
C VAL A 51 -11.43 10.10 16.59
N LEU A 52 -10.36 9.94 15.81
CA LEU A 52 -9.02 10.36 16.25
C LEU A 52 -8.86 11.88 16.43
N PRO A 53 -9.44 12.76 15.59
CA PRO A 53 -9.28 14.20 15.81
C PRO A 53 -9.84 14.65 17.16
N GLY A 54 -10.98 14.10 17.57
CA GLY A 54 -11.60 14.42 18.87
C GLY A 54 -10.79 13.90 20.04
N ALA A 55 -10.22 12.69 19.92
CA ALA A 55 -9.34 12.14 20.95
C ALA A 55 -8.05 12.98 21.08
N VAL A 56 -7.35 13.22 19.97
CA VAL A 56 -6.08 13.98 19.93
C VAL A 56 -6.27 15.44 20.34
N ALA A 57 -7.39 16.06 19.98
CA ALA A 57 -7.72 17.41 20.43
C ALA A 57 -7.92 17.47 21.96
N LYS A 58 -8.47 16.42 22.56
CA LYS A 58 -8.70 16.36 24.01
C LYS A 58 -7.43 16.00 24.80
N SER A 59 -6.61 15.06 24.31
CA SER A 59 -5.46 14.52 25.05
C SER A 59 -4.14 15.24 24.82
N ASP A 60 -3.86 15.65 23.58
CA ASP A 60 -2.49 16.02 23.18
C ASP A 60 -2.36 17.45 22.65
N ALA A 61 -3.15 17.82 21.63
CA ALA A 61 -2.91 19.02 20.83
C ALA A 61 -3.81 20.22 21.16
N GLY A 62 -4.96 20.00 21.82
CA GLY A 62 -5.91 21.10 22.08
C GLY A 62 -6.39 21.79 20.80
N PRO A 63 -6.55 23.13 20.79
CA PRO A 63 -6.91 23.90 19.60
C PRO A 63 -5.90 23.80 18.46
N ALA A 64 -4.64 23.43 18.74
CA ALA A 64 -3.57 23.30 17.75
C ALA A 64 -3.64 21.99 16.94
N VAL A 65 -4.64 21.13 17.18
CA VAL A 65 -4.87 19.88 16.43
C VAL A 65 -4.90 20.11 14.91
N VAL A 66 -5.41 21.25 14.45
CA VAL A 66 -5.44 21.60 13.02
C VAL A 66 -4.04 21.66 12.42
N ILE A 67 -3.08 22.22 13.16
CA ILE A 67 -1.67 22.33 12.71
C ILE A 67 -1.06 20.93 12.61
N SER A 68 -1.30 20.07 13.60
CA SER A 68 -0.83 18.67 13.58
C SER A 68 -1.38 17.90 12.38
N PHE A 69 -2.67 18.08 12.06
CA PHE A 69 -3.28 17.46 10.88
C PHE A 69 -2.72 18.00 9.56
N VAL A 70 -2.39 19.28 9.47
CA VAL A 70 -1.74 19.85 8.27
C VAL A 70 -0.36 19.23 8.06
N VAL A 71 0.44 19.10 9.12
CA VAL A 71 1.77 18.46 9.03
C VAL A 71 1.63 16.99 8.63
N ALA A 72 0.70 16.25 9.24
CA ALA A 72 0.41 14.87 8.88
C ALA A 72 -0.02 14.74 7.41
N ALA A 73 -0.90 15.63 6.92
CA ALA A 73 -1.35 15.64 5.53
C ALA A 73 -0.20 15.85 4.54
N ILE A 74 0.74 16.74 4.85
CA ILE A 74 1.93 16.96 4.02
C ILE A 74 2.81 15.70 3.98
N ALA A 75 3.05 15.07 5.13
CA ALA A 75 3.81 13.81 5.19
C ALA A 75 3.12 12.68 4.40
N SER A 76 1.80 12.55 4.53
CA SER A 76 1.00 11.58 3.76
C SER A 76 1.01 11.88 2.26
N ALA A 77 1.04 13.15 1.85
CA ALA A 77 1.11 13.53 0.43
C ALA A 77 2.43 13.07 -0.21
N PHE A 78 3.56 13.21 0.50
CA PHE A 78 4.84 12.66 0.03
C PHE A 78 4.79 11.14 -0.12
N ALA A 79 4.23 10.43 0.87
CA ALA A 79 4.04 8.98 0.77
C ALA A 79 3.14 8.60 -0.41
N ALA A 80 2.04 9.34 -0.63
CA ALA A 80 1.12 9.10 -1.74
C ALA A 80 1.78 9.29 -3.11
N MET A 81 2.69 10.28 -3.25
CA MET A 81 3.46 10.45 -4.49
C MET A 81 4.37 9.26 -4.78
N CYS A 82 5.05 8.72 -3.77
CA CYS A 82 5.87 7.50 -3.93
C CYS A 82 5.00 6.31 -4.34
N TYR A 83 3.82 6.13 -3.72
CA TYR A 83 2.89 5.08 -4.10
C TYR A 83 2.30 5.26 -5.50
N ALA A 84 2.04 6.50 -5.93
CA ALA A 84 1.59 6.80 -7.29
C ALA A 84 2.64 6.42 -8.34
N GLU A 85 3.92 6.65 -8.06
CA GLU A 85 5.02 6.24 -8.93
C GLU A 85 5.10 4.70 -9.06
N PHE A 86 4.95 3.98 -7.94
CA PHE A 86 4.90 2.52 -7.97
C PHE A 86 3.67 1.98 -8.71
N ALA A 87 2.50 2.60 -8.52
CA ALA A 87 1.28 2.22 -9.21
C ALA A 87 1.37 2.43 -10.73
N ALA A 88 2.05 3.49 -11.17
CA ALA A 88 2.29 3.75 -12.60
C ALA A 88 3.29 2.74 -13.22
N ARG A 89 4.30 2.30 -12.46
CA ARG A 89 5.31 1.33 -12.93
C ARG A 89 4.80 -0.11 -12.93
N VAL A 90 3.92 -0.47 -12.01
CA VAL A 90 3.41 -1.84 -11.84
C VAL A 90 1.87 -1.83 -11.91
N PRO A 91 1.27 -1.83 -13.11
CA PRO A 91 -0.18 -1.79 -13.30
C PRO A 91 -0.82 -3.17 -13.09
N LYS A 92 -0.50 -3.83 -11.97
CA LYS A 92 -1.08 -5.12 -11.55
C LYS A 92 -1.88 -4.93 -10.26
N ALA A 93 -2.94 -5.72 -10.10
CA ALA A 93 -3.77 -5.70 -8.90
C ALA A 93 -3.01 -6.34 -7.74
N GLY A 94 -2.57 -5.51 -6.81
CA GLY A 94 -2.00 -5.92 -5.54
C GLY A 94 -1.22 -4.77 -4.96
N SER A 95 -1.57 -4.40 -3.73
CA SER A 95 -1.09 -3.21 -3.02
C SER A 95 0.42 -3.32 -2.69
N ALA A 96 0.85 -2.79 -1.55
CA ALA A 96 2.25 -2.81 -1.09
C ALA A 96 2.93 -4.20 -1.16
N TYR A 97 2.16 -5.30 -1.09
CA TYR A 97 2.65 -6.66 -1.30
C TYR A 97 3.31 -6.86 -2.67
N ILE A 98 2.63 -6.53 -3.78
CA ILE A 98 3.17 -6.72 -5.12
C ILE A 98 4.32 -5.75 -5.38
N TYR A 99 4.24 -4.51 -4.88
CA TYR A 99 5.34 -3.56 -5.00
C TYR A 99 6.61 -4.05 -4.28
N SER A 100 6.46 -4.64 -3.10
CA SER A 100 7.59 -5.19 -2.33
C SER A 100 8.14 -6.47 -2.96
N TYR A 101 7.27 -7.29 -3.55
CA TYR A 101 7.65 -8.50 -4.28
C TYR A 101 8.52 -8.15 -5.50
N VAL A 102 8.15 -7.10 -6.24
CA VAL A 102 8.87 -6.63 -7.43
C VAL A 102 10.18 -5.91 -7.08
N THR A 103 10.29 -5.28 -5.90
CA THR A 103 11.44 -4.42 -5.58
C THR A 103 12.46 -5.07 -4.65
N VAL A 104 12.04 -5.89 -3.67
CA VAL A 104 12.89 -6.34 -2.56
C VAL A 104 12.96 -7.88 -2.43
N GLY A 105 11.93 -8.60 -2.89
CA GLY A 105 11.89 -10.07 -2.90
C GLY A 105 10.90 -10.67 -1.91
N GLU A 106 10.83 -12.00 -1.89
CA GLU A 106 9.74 -12.79 -1.30
C GLU A 106 9.60 -12.61 0.22
N LEU A 107 10.71 -12.51 0.97
CA LEU A 107 10.67 -12.36 2.43
C LEU A 107 10.14 -10.98 2.88
N ALA A 108 10.56 -9.90 2.22
CA ALA A 108 10.06 -8.56 2.51
C ALA A 108 8.59 -8.42 2.10
N ALA A 109 8.21 -9.00 0.95
CA ALA A 109 6.83 -9.06 0.52
C ALA A 109 5.95 -9.84 1.50
N PHE A 110 6.44 -10.97 2.03
CA PHE A 110 5.71 -11.76 3.03
C PHE A 110 5.50 -10.99 4.34
N ILE A 111 6.53 -10.31 4.86
CA ILE A 111 6.40 -9.51 6.08
C ILE A 111 5.38 -8.39 5.88
N ILE A 112 5.46 -7.67 4.76
CA ILE A 112 4.55 -6.56 4.45
C ILE A 112 3.13 -7.06 4.21
N GLY A 113 2.97 -8.20 3.53
CA GLY A 113 1.68 -8.85 3.33
C GLY A 113 1.05 -9.38 4.62
N TRP A 114 1.85 -9.83 5.58
CA TRP A 114 1.39 -10.26 6.89
C TRP A 114 1.07 -9.10 7.84
N ASN A 115 1.71 -7.95 7.63
CA ASN A 115 1.50 -6.74 8.44
C ASN A 115 0.33 -5.87 7.93
N LEU A 116 -0.14 -6.09 6.70
CA LEU A 116 -1.31 -5.40 6.13
C LEU A 116 -2.61 -5.99 6.67
#